data_AF-A0A0Q0XUS3-F1
#
_entry.id   AF-A0A0Q0XUS3-F1
#
_cell.length_a   1.000
_cell.length_b   1.000
_cell.length_c   1.000
_cell.angle_alpha   90.00
_cell.angle_beta   90.00
_cell.angle_gamma   90.00
#
_symmetry.space_group_name_H-M   'P 1'
#
loop_
_entity.id
_entity.type
_entity.pdbx_description
1 polymer ?
#
loop_
_entity_poly.entity_id
_entity_poly.type
_entity_poly.pdbx_seq_one_letter_code
_entity_poly.pdbx_strand_id
1 'polypeptide(L)'
;MIKIFRYLAIAEGYSFLLVLFVTMPLKYLGGIGMPNKIVGMAHGFLFLGYVVLAIVVAQILKWKFKDTIIVILMSVVPFGTFWMKDKYLNDGSETLEAA
;
A
#
# COMPACT_ATOMS: atom_id res chain seq x y z
N MET A 1 5.53 14.72 2.13
CA MET A 1 4.69 13.66 2.75
C MET A 1 3.92 12.84 1.72
N ILE A 2 3.18 13.46 0.80
CA ILE A 2 2.36 12.74 -0.20
C ILE A 2 3.21 11.89 -1.18
N LYS A 3 4.38 12.40 -1.63
CA LYS A 3 5.30 11.63 -2.48
C LYS A 3 5.83 10.36 -1.80
N ILE A 4 6.15 10.42 -0.50
CA ILE A 4 6.62 9.28 0.30
C ILE A 4 5.50 8.25 0.46
N PHE A 5 4.28 8.70 0.78
CA PHE A 5 3.11 7.82 0.84
C PHE A 5 2.87 7.10 -0.49
N ARG A 6 3.03 7.80 -1.62
CA ARG A 6 2.89 7.20 -2.96
C ARG A 6 3.93 6.11 -3.22
N TYR A 7 5.20 6.36 -2.92
CA TYR A 7 6.24 5.33 -3.05
C TYR A 7 6.01 4.15 -2.10
N LEU A 8 5.54 4.42 -0.87
CA LEU A 8 5.24 3.39 0.11
C LEU A 8 4.06 2.52 -0.33
N ALA A 9 2.98 3.12 -0.85
CA ALA A 9 1.82 2.43 -1.40
C ALA A 9 2.19 1.53 -2.58
N ILE A 10 3.07 2.02 -3.46
CA ILE A 10 3.57 1.24 -4.60
C ILE A 10 4.43 0.07 -4.10
N ALA A 11 5.37 0.32 -3.18
CA ALA A 11 6.22 -0.72 -2.61
C ALA A 11 5.42 -1.80 -1.83
N GLU A 12 4.39 -1.37 -1.11
CA GLU A 12 3.46 -2.26 -0.39
C GLU A 12 2.67 -3.14 -1.36
N GLY A 13 2.10 -2.56 -2.43
CA GLY A 13 1.44 -3.33 -3.49
C GLY A 13 2.35 -4.34 -4.19
N TYR A 14 3.57 -3.94 -4.58
CA TYR A 14 4.55 -4.85 -5.18
C TYR A 14 5.00 -5.95 -4.22
N SER A 15 5.19 -5.63 -2.93
CA SER A 15 5.55 -6.63 -1.93
C SER A 15 4.41 -7.63 -1.69
N PHE A 16 3.14 -7.19 -1.74
CA PHE A 16 1.98 -8.07 -1.66
C PHE A 16 1.88 -9.02 -2.87
N LEU A 17 2.10 -8.50 -4.08
CA LEU A 17 2.20 -9.29 -5.31
C LEU A 17 3.33 -10.33 -5.22
N LEU A 18 4.50 -9.94 -4.70
CA LEU A 18 5.61 -10.87 -4.45
C LEU A 18 5.22 -11.98 -3.45
N VAL A 19 4.51 -11.64 -2.38
CA VAL A 19 4.05 -12.64 -1.41
C VAL A 19 3.07 -13.63 -2.07
N LEU A 20 2.11 -13.13 -2.84
CA LEU A 20 1.07 -13.95 -3.47
C LEU A 20 1.59 -14.80 -4.63
N PHE A 21 2.43 -14.26 -5.51
CA PHE A 21 2.86 -14.95 -6.74
C PHE A 21 4.21 -15.66 -6.60
N VAL A 22 5.04 -15.30 -5.62
CA VAL A 22 6.35 -15.92 -5.44
C VAL A 22 6.40 -16.74 -4.15
N THR A 23 6.15 -16.13 -2.99
CA THR A 23 6.37 -16.86 -1.74
C THR A 23 5.28 -17.86 -1.40
N MET A 24 4.03 -17.64 -1.78
CA MET A 24 2.95 -18.61 -1.60
C MET A 24 3.13 -19.86 -2.49
N PRO A 25 3.39 -19.74 -3.81
CA PRO A 25 3.69 -20.90 -4.64
C PRO A 25 4.96 -21.62 -4.16
N LEU A 26 6.00 -20.89 -3.78
CA LEU A 26 7.23 -21.52 -3.28
C LEU A 26 7.01 -22.26 -1.95
N LYS A 27 6.16 -21.74 -1.07
CA LYS A 27 5.79 -22.39 0.20
C LYS A 27 5.00 -23.68 -0.04
N TYR A 28 4.01 -23.65 -0.94
CA TYR A 28 3.12 -24.80 -1.16
C TYR A 28 3.68 -25.83 -2.15
N LEU A 29 4.36 -25.39 -3.21
CA LEU A 29 4.93 -26.26 -4.25
C LEU A 29 6.37 -26.70 -3.93
N GLY A 30 7.16 -25.82 -3.31
CA GLY A 30 8.56 -26.10 -2.99
C GLY A 30 8.79 -26.66 -1.59
N GLY A 31 7.79 -26.61 -0.70
CA GLY A 31 7.92 -27.04 0.70
C GLY A 31 8.85 -26.16 1.56
N ILE A 32 9.39 -25.07 1.01
CA ILE A 32 10.33 -24.17 1.69
C ILE A 32 9.56 -22.96 2.21
N GLY A 33 9.14 -23.00 3.48
CA GLY A 33 8.36 -21.92 4.11
C GLY A 33 9.18 -20.69 4.55
N MET A 34 10.51 -20.78 4.55
CA MET A 34 11.40 -19.74 5.07
C MET A 34 11.33 -18.39 4.32
N PRO A 35 11.31 -18.36 2.97
CA PRO A 35 11.20 -17.12 2.19
C PRO A 35 9.88 -16.38 2.48
N ASN A 36 8.78 -17.12 2.61
CA ASN A 36 7.48 -16.53 2.96
C ASN A 36 7.49 -15.84 4.31
N LYS A 37 8.24 -16.38 5.29
CA LYS A 37 8.34 -15.78 6.62
C LYS A 37 9.08 -14.45 6.58
N ILE A 38 10.20 -14.39 5.85
CA ILE A 38 11.02 -13.17 5.73
C ILE A 38 10.28 -12.10 4.93
N VAL A 39 9.76 -12.44 3.74
CA VAL A 39 9.05 -11.49 2.88
C VAL A 39 7.73 -11.07 3.52
N GLY A 40 7.00 -11.99 4.16
CA GLY A 40 5.79 -11.68 4.89
C GLY A 40 6.02 -10.73 6.07
N MET A 41 7.12 -10.89 6.81
CA MET A 41 7.50 -9.95 7.88
C MET A 41 7.87 -8.57 7.32
N ALA A 42 8.65 -8.52 6.23
CA ALA A 42 9.01 -7.27 5.58
C ALA A 42 7.78 -6.53 5.04
N HIS A 43 6.85 -7.26 4.40
CA HIS A 43 5.59 -6.72 3.92
C HIS A 43 4.71 -6.23 5.08
N GLY A 44 4.61 -6.99 6.18
CA GLY A 44 3.86 -6.54 7.37
C GLY A 44 4.38 -5.21 7.94
N PHE A 45 5.70 -4.99 7.92
CA PHE A 45 6.29 -3.72 8.33
C PHE A 45 5.93 -2.57 7.36
N LEU A 46 5.96 -2.83 6.05
CA LEU A 46 5.54 -1.87 5.03
C LEU A 46 4.05 -1.52 5.17
N PHE A 47 3.19 -2.52 5.42
CA PHE A 47 1.76 -2.35 5.64
C PHE A 47 1.48 -1.47 6.87
N LEU A 48 2.18 -1.70 7.98
CA LEU A 48 2.01 -0.88 9.18
C LEU A 48 2.41 0.58 8.91
N GLY A 49 3.54 0.79 8.22
CA GLY A 49 3.96 2.13 7.78
C GLY A 49 2.94 2.79 6.86
N TYR A 50 2.36 2.02 5.93
CA TYR A 50 1.32 2.49 5.03
C TYR A 50 0.07 2.95 5.79
N VAL A 51 -0.42 2.18 6.76
CA VAL A 51 -1.59 2.53 7.57
C VAL A 51 -1.36 3.83 8.34
N VAL A 52 -0.19 3.99 8.96
CA VAL A 52 0.16 5.21 9.71
C VAL A 52 0.18 6.43 8.77
N LEU A 53 0.87 6.33 7.62
CA LEU A 53 0.88 7.43 6.66
C LEU A 53 -0.49 7.70 6.05
N ALA A 54 -1.31 6.68 5.82
CA ALA A 54 -2.67 6.83 5.29
C ALA A 54 -3.54 7.66 6.25
N ILE A 55 -3.43 7.43 7.56
CA ILE A 55 -4.14 8.22 8.58
C ILE A 55 -3.64 9.67 8.57
N VAL A 56 -2.33 9.89 8.52
CA VAL A 56 -1.74 11.24 8.49
C VAL A 56 -2.16 12.00 7.24
N VAL A 57 -2.09 11.37 6.07
CA VAL A 57 -2.51 11.96 4.79
C VAL A 57 -4.02 12.22 4.79
N ALA A 58 -4.83 11.31 5.35
CA ALA A 58 -6.26 11.52 5.49
C ALA A 58 -6.61 12.75 6.34
N GLN A 59 -5.83 13.02 7.40
CA GLN A 59 -6.01 14.22 8.21
C GLN A 59 -5.61 15.50 7.44
N ILE A 60 -4.50 15.45 6.67
CA ILE A 60 -4.03 16.57 5.86
C ILE A 60 -5.03 16.90 4.74
N LEU A 61 -5.54 15.89 4.04
CA LEU A 61 -6.49 16.04 2.94
C LEU A 61 -7.96 16.11 3.40
N LYS A 62 -8.22 16.13 4.72
CA LYS A 62 -9.56 16.13 5.34
C LYS A 62 -10.50 15.07 4.75
N TRP A 63 -9.98 13.87 4.52
CA TRP A 63 -10.79 12.74 4.07
C TRP A 63 -11.83 12.35 5.10
N LYS A 64 -13.01 11.91 4.65
CA LYS A 64 -14.01 11.37 5.57
C LYS A 64 -13.51 10.03 6.10
N PHE A 65 -13.90 9.67 7.32
CA PHE A 65 -13.52 8.39 7.94
C PHE A 65 -13.82 7.17 7.05
N LYS A 66 -14.89 7.24 6.26
CA LYS A 66 -15.24 6.22 5.25
C LYS A 66 -14.19 6.09 4.15
N ASP A 67 -13.66 7.21 3.66
CA ASP A 67 -12.63 7.22 2.62
C ASP A 67 -11.32 6.61 3.15
N THR A 68 -10.91 6.94 4.38
CA THR A 68 -9.73 6.37 5.02
C THR A 68 -9.83 4.85 5.17
N ILE A 69 -11.00 4.34 5.56
CA ILE A 69 -11.24 2.89 5.65
C ILE A 69 -11.17 2.23 4.27
N ILE A 70 -11.78 2.84 3.25
CA ILE A 70 -11.74 2.34 1.87
C ILE A 70 -10.29 2.29 1.37
N VAL A 71 -9.50 3.33 1.65
CA VAL A 71 -8.07 3.43 1.31
C VAL A 71 -7.27 2.30 1.95
N ILE A 72 -7.45 2.05 3.24
CA ILE A 72 -6.76 0.96 3.94
C ILE A 72 -7.19 -0.41 3.39
N LEU A 73 -8.48 -0.61 3.13
CA LEU A 73 -9.00 -1.83 2.51
C LEU A 73 -8.42 -2.04 1.10
N MET A 74 -8.27 -0.97 0.33
CA MET A 74 -7.70 -1.00 -1.02
C MET A 74 -6.19 -1.33 -1.02
N SER A 75 -5.48 -1.15 0.10
CA SER A 75 -4.09 -1.62 0.25
C SER A 75 -4.01 -3.14 0.38
N VAL A 76 -4.99 -3.77 1.05
CA VAL A 76 -5.06 -5.23 1.19
C VAL A 76 -5.51 -5.92 -0.11
N VAL A 77 -6.21 -5.21 -0.98
CA VAL A 77 -6.63 -5.73 -2.28
C VAL A 77 -5.48 -5.56 -3.28
N PRO A 78 -5.02 -6.62 -3.98
CA PRO A 78 -3.82 -6.61 -4.84
C PRO A 78 -3.84 -5.63 -6.03
N PHE A 79 -4.90 -4.81 -6.17
CA PHE A 79 -5.07 -3.77 -7.18
C PHE A 79 -5.72 -2.48 -6.65
N GLY A 80 -6.09 -2.40 -5.37
CA GLY A 80 -6.81 -1.24 -4.86
C GLY A 80 -5.92 0.02 -4.74
N THR A 81 -4.62 -0.17 -4.50
CA THR A 81 -3.63 0.93 -4.46
C THR A 81 -3.52 1.67 -5.80
N PHE A 82 -3.69 0.98 -6.93
CA PHE A 82 -3.70 1.60 -8.26
C PHE A 82 -4.94 2.46 -8.49
N TRP A 83 -6.13 2.02 -8.05
CA TRP A 83 -7.37 2.79 -8.18
C TRP A 83 -7.35 4.07 -7.32
N MET A 84 -6.68 4.01 -6.17
CA MET A 84 -6.50 5.16 -5.29
C MET A 84 -5.58 6.23 -5.91
N LYS A 85 -4.59 5.82 -6.71
CA LYS A 85 -3.69 6.72 -7.45
C LYS A 85 -4.47 7.63 -8.39
N ASP A 86 -5.46 7.10 -9.09
CA ASP A 86 -6.21 7.86 -10.09
C ASP A 86 -7.31 8.74 -9.47
N LYS A 87 -7.91 8.32 -8.36
CA LYS A 87 -9.05 9.05 -7.79
C LYS A 87 -8.69 10.11 -6.75
N TYR A 88 -7.62 9.92 -5.97
CA TYR A 88 -7.30 10.81 -4.83
C TYR A 88 -5.93 11.51 -4.94
N LEU A 89 -5.02 11.00 -5.79
CA LEU A 89 -3.68 11.57 -5.95
C LEU A 89 -3.54 12.47 -7.18
N ASN A 90 -4.46 12.38 -8.17
CA ASN A 90 -4.43 13.23 -9.35
C ASN A 90 -4.94 14.66 -9.06
N ASP A 91 -5.96 14.80 -8.21
CA ASP A 91 -6.58 16.09 -7.88
C ASP A 91 -5.73 16.94 -6.90
N GLY A 92 -4.80 16.31 -6.18
CA GLY A 92 -3.93 16.97 -5.20
C GLY A 92 -2.49 17.23 -5.66
N SER A 93 -2.07 16.68 -6.80
CA SER A 93 -0.71 16.91 -7.33
C SER A 93 -0.59 18.18 -8.17
N GLU A 94 -1.64 18.56 -8.91
CA GLU A 94 -1.62 19.80 -9.72
C GLU A 94 -1.60 21.07 -8.85
N THR A 95 -2.20 21.04 -7.66
CA THR A 95 -2.25 22.20 -6.76
C THR A 95 -0.98 22.42 -5.91
N LEU A 96 -0.12 21.41 -5.79
CA LEU A 96 1.16 21.49 -5.03
C LEU A 96 2.40 21.64 -5.92
N GLU A 97 2.32 21.36 -7.23
CA GLU A 97 3.38 21.71 -8.18
C GLU A 97 3.19 23.13 -8.77
N ALA A 98 2.02 23.75 -8.55
CA ALA A 98 1.71 25.13 -8.97
C ALA A 98 1.88 26.19 -7.85
N ALA A 99 2.43 25.82 -6.68
CA ALA A 99 2.69 26.71 -5.54
C ALA A 99 4.18 26.70 -5.17
#